data_AF-A0A7L1J8Y8-F1
#
_entry.id   AF-A0A7L1J8Y8-F1
#
_cell.length_a   1.000
_cell.length_b   1.000
_cell.length_c   1.000
_cell.angle_alpha   90.00
_cell.angle_beta   90.00
_cell.angle_gamma   90.00
#
_symmetry.space_group_name_H-M   'P 1'
#
loop_
_entity.id
_entity.type
_entity.pdbx_description
1 polymer ?
#
loop_
_entity_poly.entity_id
_entity_poly.type
_entity_poly.pdbx_seq_one_letter_code
_entity_poly.pdbx_strand_id
1 'polypeptide(L)'
;CLWTLTAIIKDILKDKVLPKAGILKKLLAPLDAVLEGFFNAILFHHFDSHHYTSPYSEAANNLISFIDLLEALLASRIELELPLRCQRVLFLKVSYVLNLISSSVHYLIKKKFIMLLKKCVLYKSREDVKSGSLFLQNPCLYEDMLAVSDAVLQVVNLTWLNQIPLSEKASYFGGSEAAPGGDTQGGSDQTVLRALSLVVLKALEFKIQNSATEAEIK
;
A
#
# COMPACT_ATOMS: atom_id res chain seq x y z
N CYS A 1 3.64 -20.87 3.06
CA CYS A 1 2.86 -20.83 1.80
C CYS A 1 2.81 -19.44 1.16
N LEU A 2 2.40 -18.38 1.88
CA LEU A 2 2.32 -17.02 1.30
C LEU A 2 3.67 -16.54 0.77
N TRP A 3 4.75 -16.75 1.53
CA TRP A 3 6.11 -16.36 1.10
C TRP A 3 6.51 -16.99 -0.25
N THR A 4 6.19 -18.27 -0.46
CA THR A 4 6.44 -18.97 -1.73
C THR A 4 5.67 -18.33 -2.89
N LEU A 5 4.39 -18.04 -2.69
CA LEU A 5 3.58 -17.36 -3.70
C LEU A 5 4.13 -15.95 -4.00
N THR A 6 4.50 -15.19 -2.97
CA THR A 6 5.15 -13.88 -3.11
C THR A 6 6.45 -13.97 -3.90
N ALA A 7 7.29 -14.96 -3.63
CA ALA A 7 8.55 -15.17 -4.35
C ALA A 7 8.28 -15.46 -5.83
N ILE A 8 7.36 -16.39 -6.14
CA ILE A 8 6.98 -16.72 -7.51
C ILE A 8 6.46 -15.49 -8.26
N ILE A 9 5.56 -14.70 -7.66
CA ILE A 9 5.06 -13.47 -8.29
C ILE A 9 6.21 -12.49 -8.56
N LYS A 10 7.07 -12.25 -7.58
CA LYS A 10 8.22 -11.34 -7.72
C LYS A 10 9.21 -11.81 -8.79
N ASP A 11 9.44 -13.10 -8.91
CA ASP A 11 10.36 -13.66 -9.91
C ASP A 11 9.76 -13.55 -11.32
N ILE A 12 8.46 -13.80 -11.49
CA ILE A 12 7.77 -13.56 -12.76
C ILE A 12 7.86 -12.07 -13.17
N LEU A 13 7.72 -11.14 -12.22
CA LEU A 13 7.82 -9.71 -12.52
C LEU A 13 9.25 -9.26 -12.86
N LYS A 14 10.29 -9.93 -12.35
CA LYS A 14 11.69 -9.59 -12.65
C LYS A 14 12.16 -10.11 -14.01
N ASP A 15 11.59 -11.20 -14.50
CA ASP A 15 12.02 -11.85 -15.73
C ASP A 15 11.72 -11.00 -16.98
N LYS A 16 12.75 -10.62 -17.74
CA LYS A 16 12.59 -9.73 -18.91
C LYS A 16 12.16 -10.45 -20.19
N VAL A 17 12.21 -11.78 -20.22
CA VAL A 17 12.08 -12.59 -21.43
C VAL A 17 10.72 -13.30 -21.49
N LEU A 18 10.11 -13.57 -20.33
CA LEU A 18 8.83 -14.29 -20.26
C LEU A 18 7.60 -13.43 -20.61
N PRO A 19 6.54 -14.04 -21.19
CA PRO A 19 5.24 -13.39 -21.35
C PRO A 19 4.53 -13.25 -19.98
N LYS A 20 5.00 -12.29 -19.17
CA LYS A 20 4.64 -12.08 -17.75
C LYS A 20 3.13 -12.12 -17.49
N ALA A 21 2.37 -11.34 -18.26
CA ALA A 21 0.91 -11.22 -18.10
C ALA A 21 0.20 -12.56 -18.26
N GLY A 22 0.60 -13.38 -19.25
CA GLY A 22 -0.02 -14.67 -19.51
C GLY A 22 0.29 -15.69 -18.41
N ILE A 23 1.54 -15.75 -17.96
CA ILE A 23 1.96 -16.68 -16.90
C ILE A 23 1.31 -16.30 -15.57
N LEU A 24 1.36 -15.01 -15.22
CA LEU A 24 0.79 -14.55 -13.96
C LEU A 24 -0.74 -14.71 -13.94
N LYS A 25 -1.42 -14.46 -15.07
CA LYS A 25 -2.86 -14.72 -15.17
C LYS A 25 -3.18 -16.20 -14.98
N LYS A 26 -2.40 -17.13 -15.56
CA LYS A 26 -2.58 -18.57 -15.36
C LYS A 26 -2.36 -18.99 -13.90
N LEU A 27 -1.42 -18.35 -13.20
CA LEU A 27 -1.15 -18.61 -11.79
C LEU A 27 -2.26 -18.08 -10.87
N LEU A 28 -2.69 -16.83 -11.08
CA LEU A 28 -3.58 -16.13 -10.15
C LEU A 28 -5.07 -16.35 -10.45
N ALA A 29 -5.47 -16.56 -11.70
CA ALA A 29 -6.90 -16.70 -12.04
C ALA A 29 -7.62 -17.83 -11.26
N PRO A 30 -7.02 -19.02 -11.04
CA PRO A 30 -7.64 -20.06 -10.22
C PRO A 30 -7.73 -19.69 -8.73
N LEU A 31 -6.85 -18.80 -8.27
CA LEU A 31 -6.74 -18.39 -6.88
C LEU A 31 -7.49 -17.08 -6.59
N ASP A 32 -8.02 -16.40 -7.62
CA ASP A 32 -8.46 -15.01 -7.54
C ASP A 32 -9.48 -14.76 -6.42
N ALA A 33 -10.58 -15.51 -6.43
CA ALA A 33 -11.64 -15.40 -5.42
C ALA A 33 -11.17 -15.86 -4.03
N VAL A 34 -10.31 -16.88 -3.96
CA VAL A 34 -9.80 -17.41 -2.69
C VAL A 34 -8.86 -16.41 -2.02
N LEU A 35 -7.95 -15.80 -2.80
CA LEU A 35 -7.03 -14.78 -2.32
C LEU A 35 -7.79 -13.50 -1.93
N GLU A 36 -8.77 -13.08 -2.73
CA GLU A 36 -9.64 -11.97 -2.36
C GLU A 36 -10.34 -12.22 -1.01
N GLY A 37 -10.99 -13.38 -0.86
CA GLY A 37 -11.65 -13.76 0.40
C GLY A 37 -10.68 -13.82 1.58
N PHE A 38 -9.51 -14.42 1.38
CA PHE A 38 -8.45 -14.49 2.38
C PHE A 38 -7.97 -13.10 2.81
N PHE A 39 -7.74 -12.19 1.86
CA PHE A 39 -7.31 -10.83 2.19
C PHE A 39 -8.37 -10.02 2.89
N ASN A 40 -9.63 -10.13 2.47
CA ASN A 40 -10.75 -9.50 3.15
C ASN A 40 -10.85 -9.99 4.60
N ALA A 41 -10.72 -11.29 4.84
CA ALA A 41 -10.75 -11.86 6.20
C ALA A 41 -9.64 -11.27 7.10
N ILE A 42 -8.43 -11.10 6.58
CA ILE A 42 -7.33 -10.49 7.34
C ILE A 42 -7.54 -8.99 7.57
N LEU A 43 -7.98 -8.24 6.56
CA LEU A 43 -8.19 -6.79 6.69
C LEU A 43 -9.36 -6.44 7.61
N PHE A 44 -10.36 -7.31 7.71
CA PHE A 44 -11.48 -7.16 8.65
C PHE A 44 -11.16 -7.68 10.05
N HIS A 45 -10.04 -8.38 10.22
CA HIS A 45 -9.62 -8.85 11.53
C HIS A 45 -9.25 -7.67 12.43
N HIS A 46 -9.73 -7.69 13.68
CA HIS A 46 -9.42 -6.66 14.66
C HIS A 46 -8.08 -7.01 15.35
N PHE A 47 -7.08 -6.14 15.22
CA PHE A 47 -5.72 -6.38 15.72
C PHE A 47 -5.48 -5.73 17.10
N ASP A 48 -6.32 -6.05 18.08
CA ASP A 48 -6.21 -5.55 19.47
C ASP A 48 -5.39 -6.44 20.41
N SER A 49 -5.15 -7.70 20.04
CA SER A 49 -4.44 -8.63 20.91
C SER A 49 -2.95 -8.29 21.10
N HIS A 50 -2.42 -8.60 22.30
CA HIS A 50 -0.98 -8.50 22.61
C HIS A 50 -0.07 -9.31 21.68
N HIS A 51 -0.64 -10.18 20.83
CA HIS A 51 0.13 -10.98 19.88
C HIS A 51 0.79 -10.15 18.77
N TYR A 52 0.30 -8.94 18.48
CA TYR A 52 0.84 -8.09 17.41
C TYR A 52 1.71 -6.93 17.90
N THR A 53 1.97 -6.84 19.21
CA THR A 53 2.77 -5.77 19.81
C THR A 53 4.27 -6.06 19.80
N SER A 54 4.67 -7.33 19.63
CA SER A 54 6.07 -7.73 19.46
C SER A 54 6.39 -8.00 17.98
N PRO A 55 7.51 -7.49 17.43
CA PRO A 55 7.88 -7.71 16.04
C PRO A 55 8.31 -9.16 15.73
N TYR A 56 8.62 -9.96 16.75
CA TYR A 56 9.15 -11.32 16.58
C TYR A 56 8.11 -12.41 16.86
N SER A 57 6.84 -12.04 17.08
CA SER A 57 5.77 -13.02 17.26
C SER A 57 5.44 -13.72 15.94
N GLU A 58 4.93 -14.95 16.03
CA GLU A 58 4.42 -15.68 14.86
C GLU A 58 3.31 -14.89 14.16
N ALA A 59 2.42 -14.26 14.95
CA ALA A 59 1.34 -13.43 14.43
C ALA A 59 1.85 -12.21 13.65
N ALA A 60 2.91 -11.55 14.13
CA ALA A 60 3.57 -10.46 13.42
C ALA A 60 4.25 -10.94 12.12
N ASN A 61 4.95 -12.08 12.16
CA ASN A 61 5.58 -12.67 10.97
C ASN A 61 4.55 -13.07 9.89
N ASN A 62 3.41 -13.61 10.30
CA ASN A 62 2.30 -13.92 9.40
C ASN A 62 1.71 -12.66 8.77
N LEU A 63 1.52 -11.60 9.55
CA LEU A 63 1.04 -10.31 9.04
C LEU A 63 2.06 -9.64 8.11
N ILE A 64 3.36 -9.73 8.41
CA ILE A 64 4.43 -9.26 7.52
C ILE A 64 4.41 -10.03 6.19
N SER A 65 4.27 -11.35 6.24
CA SER A 65 4.17 -12.20 5.04
C SER A 65 2.95 -11.86 4.18
N PHE A 66 1.83 -11.53 4.82
CA PHE A 66 0.64 -11.01 4.16
C PHE A 66 0.89 -9.67 3.47
N ILE A 67 1.55 -8.71 4.14
CA ILE A 67 1.90 -7.41 3.55
C ILE A 67 2.81 -7.60 2.34
N ASP A 68 3.80 -8.49 2.43
CA ASP A 68 4.72 -8.75 1.32
C ASP A 68 4.02 -9.34 0.10
N LEU A 69 2.97 -10.15 0.31
CA LEU A 69 2.13 -10.67 -0.78
C LEU A 69 1.25 -9.59 -1.38
N LEU A 70 0.61 -8.75 -0.55
CA LEU A 70 -0.16 -7.58 -1.03
C LEU A 70 0.73 -6.64 -1.85
N GLU A 71 1.98 -6.43 -1.44
CA GLU A 71 2.93 -5.62 -2.19
C GLU A 71 3.26 -6.23 -3.56
N ALA A 72 3.49 -7.54 -3.64
CA ALA A 72 3.74 -8.23 -4.90
C ALA A 72 2.52 -8.16 -5.83
N LEU A 73 1.31 -8.31 -5.28
CA LEU A 73 0.07 -8.19 -6.04
C LEU A 73 -0.17 -6.78 -6.54
N LEU A 74 0.05 -5.77 -5.68
CA LEU A 74 0.01 -4.37 -6.07
C LEU A 74 0.96 -4.13 -7.24
N ALA A 75 2.24 -4.51 -7.12
CA ALA A 75 3.23 -4.35 -8.19
C ALA A 75 2.81 -5.06 -9.48
N SER A 76 2.21 -6.25 -9.38
CA SER A 76 1.74 -6.95 -10.57
C SER A 76 0.51 -6.31 -11.25
N ARG A 77 -0.41 -5.74 -10.47
CA ARG A 77 -1.58 -4.99 -10.99
C ARG A 77 -1.13 -3.75 -11.73
N ILE A 78 -0.18 -3.06 -11.12
CA ILE A 78 0.53 -1.89 -11.61
C ILE A 78 1.15 -2.19 -12.97
N GLU A 79 2.01 -3.20 -13.06
CA GLU A 79 2.82 -3.45 -14.25
C GLU A 79 2.03 -4.11 -15.39
N LEU A 80 1.09 -5.00 -15.06
CA LEU A 80 0.44 -5.88 -16.04
C LEU A 80 -1.06 -5.61 -16.22
N GLU A 81 -1.65 -4.77 -15.36
CA GLU A 81 -3.03 -4.27 -15.47
C GLU A 81 -4.10 -5.37 -15.60
N LEU A 82 -3.80 -6.57 -15.09
CA LEU A 82 -4.69 -7.72 -15.14
C LEU A 82 -5.95 -7.46 -14.30
N PRO A 83 -7.17 -7.74 -14.81
CA PRO A 83 -8.42 -7.44 -14.13
C PRO A 83 -8.79 -8.51 -13.09
N LEU A 84 -7.86 -8.87 -12.20
CA LEU A 84 -8.08 -9.86 -11.15
C LEU A 84 -8.49 -9.17 -9.84
N ARG A 85 -9.44 -9.76 -9.11
CA ARG A 85 -9.98 -9.18 -7.87
C ARG A 85 -8.96 -9.15 -6.74
N CYS A 86 -8.19 -10.22 -6.56
CA CYS A 86 -7.13 -10.33 -5.55
C CYS A 86 -6.07 -9.21 -5.66
N GLN A 87 -5.85 -8.73 -6.88
CA GLN A 87 -4.91 -7.64 -7.19
C GLN A 87 -5.48 -6.25 -6.86
N ARG A 88 -6.81 -6.11 -6.81
CA ARG A 88 -7.52 -4.85 -6.51
C ARG A 88 -7.76 -4.65 -5.02
N VAL A 89 -7.57 -5.66 -4.17
CA VAL A 89 -7.95 -5.61 -2.75
C VAL A 89 -7.36 -4.40 -2.01
N LEU A 90 -6.07 -4.09 -2.23
CA LEU A 90 -5.45 -2.94 -1.57
C LEU A 90 -6.15 -1.63 -1.94
N PHE A 91 -6.52 -1.44 -3.20
CA PHE A 91 -7.19 -0.24 -3.69
C PHE A 91 -8.59 -0.09 -3.08
N LEU A 92 -9.32 -1.20 -3.00
CA LEU A 92 -10.71 -1.22 -2.54
C LEU A 92 -10.85 -1.21 -1.01
N LYS A 93 -9.78 -1.53 -0.27
CA LYS A 93 -9.80 -1.71 1.19
C LYS A 93 -8.83 -0.78 1.94
N VAL A 94 -8.49 0.36 1.34
CA VAL A 94 -7.58 1.35 1.95
C VAL A 94 -8.04 1.80 3.34
N SER A 95 -9.35 1.99 3.56
CA SER A 95 -9.88 2.39 4.86
C SER A 95 -9.51 1.42 5.98
N TYR A 96 -9.54 0.11 5.71
CA TYR A 96 -9.13 -0.93 6.65
C TYR A 96 -7.63 -0.89 6.92
N VAL A 97 -6.81 -0.63 5.89
CA VAL A 97 -5.36 -0.44 6.05
C VAL A 97 -5.06 0.78 6.91
N LEU A 98 -5.75 1.91 6.70
CA LEU A 98 -5.60 3.12 7.50
C LEU A 98 -6.00 2.88 8.96
N ASN A 99 -7.10 2.17 9.20
CA ASN A 99 -7.50 1.77 10.56
C ASN A 99 -6.45 0.88 11.23
N LEU A 100 -5.83 -0.05 10.49
CA LEU A 100 -4.76 -0.89 10.99
C LEU A 100 -3.52 -0.06 11.36
N ILE A 101 -3.15 0.94 10.55
CA ILE A 101 -2.06 1.89 10.88
C ILE A 101 -2.36 2.64 12.20
N SER A 102 -3.62 2.99 12.44
CA SER A 102 -4.06 3.64 13.68
C SER A 102 -4.21 2.70 14.88
N SER A 103 -4.26 1.38 14.68
CA SER A 103 -4.44 0.38 15.74
C SER A 103 -3.21 0.16 16.62
N SER A 104 -3.28 -0.75 17.59
CA SER A 104 -2.19 -1.09 18.53
C SER A 104 -1.10 -2.01 17.97
N VAL A 105 -1.12 -2.34 16.66
CA VAL A 105 -0.07 -3.18 16.05
C VAL A 105 1.33 -2.56 16.17
N HIS A 106 2.35 -3.41 16.20
CA HIS A 106 3.74 -2.97 16.30
C HIS A 106 4.14 -1.98 15.19
N TYR A 107 4.97 -1.00 15.55
CA TYR A 107 5.35 0.11 14.67
C TYR A 107 5.97 -0.33 13.33
N LEU A 108 6.72 -1.44 13.32
CA LEU A 108 7.28 -2.02 12.09
C LEU A 108 6.18 -2.40 11.07
N ILE A 109 5.08 -2.97 11.55
CA ILE A 109 3.94 -3.38 10.71
C ILE A 109 3.27 -2.13 10.14
N LYS A 110 3.05 -1.11 10.98
CA LYS A 110 2.51 0.19 10.55
C LYS A 110 3.34 0.78 9.42
N LYS A 111 4.67 0.84 9.59
CA LYS A 111 5.60 1.31 8.55
C LYS A 111 5.45 0.57 7.24
N LYS A 112 5.34 -0.76 7.26
CA LYS A 112 5.20 -1.55 6.03
C LYS A 112 3.89 -1.20 5.30
N PHE A 113 2.78 -1.06 6.01
CA PHE A 113 1.52 -0.62 5.42
C PHE A 113 1.58 0.82 4.87
N ILE A 114 2.20 1.74 5.60
CA ILE A 114 2.37 3.13 5.14
C ILE A 114 3.21 3.17 3.86
N MET A 115 4.30 2.41 3.82
CA MET A 115 5.12 2.28 2.62
C MET A 115 4.34 1.66 1.45
N LEU A 116 3.50 0.66 1.73
CA LEU A 116 2.63 0.03 0.72
C LEU A 116 1.59 1.01 0.17
N LEU A 117 0.93 1.78 1.04
CA LEU A 117 0.00 2.85 0.62
C LEU A 117 0.70 3.91 -0.22
N LYS A 118 1.91 4.32 0.20
CA LYS A 118 2.74 5.24 -0.58
C LYS A 118 3.02 4.68 -1.99
N LYS A 119 3.41 3.40 -2.10
CA LYS A 119 3.64 2.75 -3.41
C LYS A 119 2.36 2.69 -4.25
N CYS A 120 1.22 2.46 -3.61
CA CYS A 120 -0.09 2.43 -4.26
C CYS A 120 -0.39 3.76 -4.95
N VAL A 121 -0.38 4.87 -4.21
CA VAL A 121 -0.76 6.19 -4.76
C VAL A 121 0.31 6.83 -5.64
N LEU A 122 1.60 6.50 -5.45
CA LEU A 122 2.70 7.09 -6.22
C LEU A 122 3.09 6.32 -7.46
N TYR A 123 2.34 5.28 -7.82
CA TYR A 123 2.74 4.32 -8.83
C TYR A 123 3.25 4.96 -10.16
N LYS A 124 2.74 6.14 -10.56
CA LYS A 124 3.17 6.85 -11.77
C LYS A 124 3.82 8.23 -11.53
N SER A 125 4.27 8.55 -10.32
CA SER A 125 4.88 9.86 -10.02
C SER A 125 6.37 9.97 -10.37
N ARG A 126 6.97 9.03 -11.10
CA ARG A 126 8.35 9.16 -11.58
C ARG A 126 8.38 10.06 -12.82
N GLU A 127 8.38 11.37 -12.58
CA GLU A 127 8.95 12.43 -13.44
C GLU A 127 8.90 12.27 -14.97
N ASP A 128 7.79 11.81 -15.54
CA ASP A 128 7.50 12.13 -16.94
C ASP A 128 6.76 13.47 -16.98
N VAL A 129 7.57 14.53 -17.05
CA VAL A 129 7.25 15.98 -17.09
C VAL A 129 6.32 16.38 -18.27
N LYS A 130 5.63 15.45 -18.93
CA LYS A 130 4.90 15.73 -20.17
C LYS A 130 3.42 15.39 -20.24
N SER A 131 2.76 14.90 -19.19
CA SER A 131 1.32 14.70 -19.36
C SER A 131 0.51 14.66 -18.07
N GLY A 132 -0.18 15.77 -17.79
CA GLY A 132 -1.30 15.84 -16.85
C GLY A 132 -2.53 15.02 -17.27
N SER A 133 -2.42 14.11 -18.24
CA SER A 133 -3.54 13.30 -18.75
C SER A 133 -3.32 11.78 -18.65
N LEU A 134 -2.22 11.30 -18.07
CA LEU A 134 -1.85 9.87 -18.13
C LEU A 134 -2.77 8.94 -17.31
N PHE A 135 -3.49 9.44 -16.30
CA PHE A 135 -4.51 8.65 -15.61
C PHE A 135 -5.75 8.40 -16.47
N LEU A 136 -6.05 9.29 -17.42
CA LEU A 136 -7.14 9.16 -18.39
C LEU A 136 -6.87 8.09 -19.46
N GLN A 137 -5.62 7.66 -19.62
CA GLN A 137 -5.26 6.63 -20.61
C GLN A 137 -5.40 5.20 -20.10
N ASN A 138 -5.61 4.99 -18.79
CA ASN A 138 -5.82 3.65 -18.24
C ASN A 138 -7.11 3.54 -17.42
N PRO A 139 -8.24 3.17 -18.05
CA PRO A 139 -9.53 3.08 -17.37
C PRO A 139 -9.52 2.13 -16.16
N CYS A 140 -8.75 1.03 -16.27
CA CYS A 140 -8.71 -0.01 -15.25
C CYS A 140 -8.05 0.46 -13.94
N LEU A 141 -6.94 1.20 -14.02
CA LEU A 141 -6.27 1.75 -12.84
C LEU A 141 -6.91 3.05 -12.35
N TYR A 142 -7.62 3.77 -13.22
CA TYR A 142 -8.32 4.99 -12.87
C TYR A 142 -9.37 4.76 -11.78
N GLU A 143 -10.26 3.78 -11.97
CA GLU A 143 -11.27 3.42 -10.98
C GLU A 143 -10.64 3.02 -9.63
N ASP A 144 -9.54 2.27 -9.70
CA ASP A 144 -8.80 1.82 -8.52
C ASP A 144 -8.23 3.04 -7.75
N MET A 145 -7.69 4.04 -8.44
CA MET A 145 -7.17 5.26 -7.82
C MET A 145 -8.26 6.19 -7.30
N LEU A 146 -9.41 6.25 -7.95
CA LEU A 146 -10.57 6.98 -7.45
C LEU A 146 -11.03 6.39 -6.12
N ALA A 147 -11.19 5.07 -6.05
CA ALA A 147 -11.56 4.36 -4.84
C ALA A 147 -10.54 4.59 -3.70
N VAL A 148 -9.24 4.54 -3.99
CA VAL A 148 -8.19 4.87 -3.02
C VAL A 148 -8.34 6.31 -2.54
N SER A 149 -8.48 7.27 -3.47
CA SER A 149 -8.51 8.69 -3.13
C SER A 149 -9.71 9.03 -2.26
N ASP A 150 -10.89 8.51 -2.59
CA ASP A 150 -12.08 8.71 -1.77
C ASP A 150 -11.94 8.08 -0.38
N ALA A 151 -11.42 6.86 -0.29
CA ALA A 151 -11.20 6.20 1.00
C ALA A 151 -10.17 6.93 1.87
N VAL A 152 -9.06 7.39 1.29
CA VAL A 152 -8.05 8.20 2.01
C VAL A 152 -8.68 9.48 2.54
N LEU A 153 -9.37 10.23 1.70
CA LEU A 153 -9.95 11.53 2.08
C LEU A 153 -11.11 11.40 3.05
N GLN A 154 -11.84 10.29 3.02
CA GLN A 154 -12.88 10.01 4.02
C GLN A 154 -12.29 9.72 5.40
N VAL A 155 -11.16 8.99 5.48
CA VAL A 155 -10.55 8.59 6.75
C VAL A 155 -9.67 9.69 7.34
N VAL A 156 -9.02 10.49 6.49
CA VAL A 156 -8.13 11.58 6.91
C VAL A 156 -8.98 12.78 7.30
N ASN A 157 -9.61 12.70 8.48
CA ASN A 157 -10.08 13.88 9.19
C ASN A 157 -8.85 14.67 9.72
N LEU A 158 -9.02 15.96 10.02
CA LEU A 158 -7.95 16.91 10.40
C LEU A 158 -7.04 16.42 11.55
N THR A 159 -7.49 15.46 12.36
CA THR A 159 -6.76 14.92 13.52
C THR A 159 -6.18 13.53 13.30
N TRP A 160 -6.50 12.82 12.21
CA TRP A 160 -6.07 11.43 12.01
C TRP A 160 -4.54 11.30 11.92
N LEU A 161 -3.88 12.20 11.18
CA LEU A 161 -2.42 12.23 11.06
C LEU A 161 -1.74 12.46 12.42
N ASN A 162 -2.39 13.21 13.32
CA ASN A 162 -1.85 13.51 14.66
C ASN A 162 -1.97 12.30 15.62
N GLN A 163 -2.83 11.33 15.30
CA GLN A 163 -3.03 10.12 16.12
C GLN A 163 -2.02 9.01 15.80
N ILE A 164 -1.21 9.15 14.75
CA ILE A 164 -0.27 8.12 14.34
C ILE A 164 0.98 8.24 15.21
N PRO A 165 1.29 7.21 16.03
CA PRO A 165 2.44 7.29 16.93
C PRO A 165 3.71 7.36 16.10
N LEU A 166 4.46 8.47 16.24
CA LEU A 166 5.78 8.61 15.66
C LEU A 166 6.80 8.01 16.62
N SER A 167 7.66 7.14 16.12
CA SER A 167 8.83 6.68 16.90
C SER A 167 9.73 7.88 17.20
N GLU A 168 10.14 8.02 18.47
CA GLU A 168 11.10 9.04 18.93
C GLU A 168 12.50 8.86 18.32
N LYS A 169 12.79 7.66 17.80
CA LYS A 169 14.01 7.36 17.07
C LYS A 169 13.82 7.58 15.57
N ALA A 170 14.71 8.36 14.97
CA ALA A 170 14.81 8.51 13.52
C ALA A 170 15.04 7.14 12.88
N SER A 171 14.24 6.80 11.88
CA SER A 171 14.37 5.52 11.21
C SER A 171 14.10 5.66 9.71
N TYR A 172 14.86 4.92 8.93
CA TYR A 172 14.70 4.87 7.50
C TYR A 172 13.81 3.66 7.12
N PHE A 173 13.08 3.78 6.01
CA PHE A 173 12.35 2.65 5.40
C PHE A 173 13.38 1.64 4.84
N GLY A 174 14.01 0.88 5.73
CA GLY A 174 15.12 -0.03 5.39
C GLY A 174 15.68 -0.85 6.57
N GLY A 175 15.18 -0.64 7.80
CA GLY A 175 15.48 -1.55 8.91
C GLY A 175 16.84 -1.36 9.58
N SER A 176 17.52 -0.22 9.40
CA SER A 176 18.65 0.14 10.26
C SER A 176 18.17 1.08 11.35
N GLU A 177 18.16 0.62 12.60
CA GLU A 177 18.16 1.51 13.75
C GLU A 177 19.46 2.33 13.71
N ALA A 178 19.38 3.65 13.88
CA ALA A 178 20.58 4.46 14.02
C ALA A 178 21.39 3.95 15.23
N ALA A 179 22.69 3.71 15.04
CA ALA A 179 23.57 3.18 16.06
C ALA A 179 23.56 4.07 17.32
N PRO A 180 23.63 3.48 18.53
CA PRO A 180 23.60 4.23 19.78
C PRO A 180 24.97 4.86 20.02
N GLY A 181 25.24 6.02 19.43
CA GLY A 181 26.53 6.68 19.64
C GLY A 181 26.78 8.01 18.94
N GLY A 182 25.82 8.57 18.20
CA GLY A 182 25.95 9.89 17.61
C GLY A 182 24.89 10.84 18.17
N ASP A 183 25.33 11.95 18.77
CA ASP A 183 24.48 13.05 19.24
C ASP A 183 23.55 13.54 18.12
N THR A 184 22.39 12.91 18.00
CA THR A 184 21.31 13.32 17.11
C THR A 184 20.08 13.44 17.98
N GLN A 185 19.90 14.67 18.46
CA GLN A 185 18.66 15.26 18.93
C GLN A 185 17.44 14.50 18.42
N GLY A 186 16.65 13.92 19.34
CA GLY A 186 15.53 13.00 19.09
C GLY A 186 14.61 13.46 17.97
N GLY A 187 14.89 12.99 16.76
CA GLY A 187 14.09 13.27 15.58
C GLY A 187 13.03 12.19 15.46
N SER A 188 11.77 12.55 15.71
CA SER A 188 10.59 11.76 15.33
C SER A 188 10.75 11.21 13.90
N ASP A 189 10.20 10.04 13.58
CA ASP A 189 10.23 9.45 12.23
C ASP A 189 9.48 10.29 11.17
N GLN A 190 10.14 11.38 10.74
CA GLN A 190 9.66 12.31 9.73
C GLN A 190 9.42 11.62 8.39
N THR A 191 10.06 10.47 8.13
CA THR A 191 9.88 9.71 6.90
C THR A 191 8.47 9.15 6.79
N VAL A 192 7.92 8.65 7.90
CA VAL A 192 6.56 8.14 7.98
C VAL A 192 5.54 9.26 7.80
N LEU A 193 5.72 10.38 8.51
CA LEU A 193 4.83 11.54 8.38
C LEU A 193 4.84 12.07 6.94
N ARG A 194 6.02 12.25 6.35
CA ARG A 194 6.15 12.68 4.94
C ARG A 194 5.47 11.70 3.98
N ALA A 195 5.61 10.39 4.20
CA ALA A 195 4.96 9.38 3.37
C ALA A 195 3.43 9.50 3.43
N LEU A 196 2.88 9.68 4.63
CA LEU A 196 1.44 9.86 4.83
C LEU A 196 0.93 11.18 4.25
N SER A 197 1.61 12.30 4.51
CA SER A 197 1.26 13.59 3.92
C SER A 197 1.25 13.53 2.40
N LEU A 198 2.21 12.84 1.81
CA LEU A 198 2.27 12.64 0.36
C LEU A 198 1.10 11.78 -0.15
N VAL A 199 0.69 10.75 0.61
CA VAL A 199 -0.49 9.94 0.28
C VAL A 199 -1.76 10.80 0.25
N VAL A 200 -1.94 11.67 1.27
CA VAL A 200 -3.07 12.59 1.35
C VAL A 200 -3.04 13.60 0.20
N LEU A 201 -1.88 14.22 -0.04
CA LEU A 201 -1.72 15.20 -1.12
C LEU A 201 -2.01 14.58 -2.50
N LYS A 202 -1.59 13.34 -2.73
CA LYS A 202 -1.87 12.64 -3.99
C LYS A 202 -3.35 12.26 -4.15
N ALA A 203 -4.02 11.85 -3.07
CA ALA A 203 -5.46 11.62 -3.10
C ALA A 203 -6.23 12.92 -3.39
N LEU A 204 -5.82 14.05 -2.80
CA LEU A 204 -6.39 15.37 -3.09
C LEU A 204 -6.18 15.78 -4.55
N GLU A 205 -4.95 15.66 -5.05
CA GLU A 205 -4.61 15.98 -6.45
C GLU A 205 -5.51 15.20 -7.42
N PHE A 206 -5.64 13.88 -7.21
CA PHE A 206 -6.47 13.02 -8.05
C PHE A 206 -7.95 13.43 -7.99
N LYS A 207 -8.49 13.73 -6.80
CA LYS A 207 -9.89 14.13 -6.64
C LYS A 207 -10.19 15.47 -7.31
N ILE A 208 -9.27 16.44 -7.22
CA ILE A 208 -9.40 17.73 -7.91
C ILE A 208 -9.40 17.52 -9.43
N GLN A 209 -8.47 16.71 -9.96
CA GLN A 209 -8.41 16.38 -11.39
C GLN A 209 -9.70 15.70 -11.87
N ASN A 210 -10.23 14.72 -11.12
CA ASN A 210 -11.50 14.08 -11.47
C ASN A 210 -12.66 15.10 -11.52
N SER A 211 -12.77 15.97 -10.52
CA SER A 211 -13.85 16.97 -10.48
C SER A 211 -13.78 17.97 -11.64
N ALA A 212 -12.57 18.34 -12.08
CA ALA A 212 -12.38 19.21 -13.23
C ALA A 212 -12.82 18.52 -14.53
N THR A 213 -12.48 17.23 -14.70
CA THR A 213 -12.92 16.46 -15.88
C THR A 213 -14.43 16.24 -15.91
N GLU A 214 -15.08 16.03 -14.76
CA GLU A 214 -16.54 15.92 -14.67
C GLU A 214 -17.26 17.24 -15.00
N ALA A 215 -16.63 18.38 -14.71
CA ALA A 215 -17.17 19.72 -15.00
C ALA A 215 -17.07 20.10 -16.49
N GLU A 216 -16.08 19.57 -17.22
CA GLU A 216 -15.91 19.81 -18.67
C GLU A 216 -16.83 18.94 -19.55
N ILE A 217 -17.36 17.83 -19.00
CA ILE A 217 -18.23 16.87 -19.70
C ILE A 217 -19.73 17.23 -19.53
N LYS A 218 -20.07 18.20 -18.67
CA LYS A 218 -21.43 18.73 -18.47
C LYS A 218 -21.69 19.98 -19.29
#